data_AF-A0A2T2V9E3-F1
#
_entry.id   AF-A0A2T2V9E3-F1
#
_cell.length_a   1.000
_cell.length_b   1.000
_cell.length_c   1.000
_cell.angle_alpha   90.00
_cell.angle_beta   90.00
_cell.angle_gamma   90.00
#
_symmetry.space_group_name_H-M   'P 1'
#
loop_
_entity.id
_entity.type
_entity.pdbx_description
1 polymer ?
#
loop_
_entity_poly.entity_id
_entity_poly.type
_entity_poly.pdbx_seq_one_letter_code
_entity_poly.pdbx_strand_id
1 'polypeptide(L)'
;MIPKMVLQLLSSSYWEIFISSYSNYAHSLWRQITFRSEPWYYNYFWMLTIVSVVFILLEVFRPWRKNQPLLRKDFWLDFFYMYFNFFLFSLLIYKAGANIVVNAFRDVQQWIGLDIISFVDVMGWPVFLQLTIFFVLRDFIQWNTHILLHKVPFLWNYHKVHHSVKEMGFASHLRFHWMENVV
;
A
#
# COMPACT_ATOMS: atom_id res chain seq x y z
N MET A 1 21.45 -32.35 10.91
CA MET A 1 20.33 -33.15 10.38
C MET A 1 19.05 -32.43 10.75
N ILE A 2 18.42 -31.72 9.80
CA ILE A 2 17.18 -30.98 10.08
C ILE A 2 16.06 -32.02 10.32
N PRO A 3 15.32 -31.96 11.45
CA PRO A 3 14.28 -32.95 11.72
C PRO A 3 13.22 -32.91 10.62
N LYS A 4 12.80 -34.08 10.11
CA LYS A 4 11.71 -34.21 9.12
C LYS A 4 10.41 -33.49 9.54
N MET A 5 10.22 -33.26 10.84
CA MET A 5 9.12 -32.49 11.42
C MET A 5 9.13 -31.00 11.02
N VAL A 6 10.32 -30.41 10.81
CA VAL A 6 10.46 -29.01 10.36
C VAL A 6 10.03 -28.86 8.90
N LEU A 7 10.33 -29.83 8.04
CA LEU A 7 9.95 -29.80 6.62
C LEU A 7 8.45 -29.99 6.38
N GLN A 8 7.76 -30.71 7.26
CA GLN A 8 6.32 -30.99 7.14
C GLN A 8 5.43 -29.83 7.62
N LEU A 9 5.97 -28.91 8.44
CA LEU A 9 5.31 -27.66 8.83
C LEU A 9 5.40 -26.56 7.74
N LEU A 10 6.28 -26.71 6.75
CA LEU A 10 6.59 -25.64 5.80
C LEU A 10 5.65 -25.62 4.58
N SER A 11 5.15 -26.74 4.05
CA SER A 11 4.39 -26.72 2.78
C SER A 11 2.88 -26.57 2.93
N SER A 12 2.27 -27.14 3.98
CA SER A 12 0.85 -26.92 4.29
C SER A 12 0.58 -25.49 4.81
N SER A 13 1.58 -24.84 5.43
CA SER A 13 1.46 -23.52 6.06
C SER A 13 1.36 -22.36 5.05
N TYR A 14 2.23 -22.27 4.03
CA TYR A 14 2.25 -21.09 3.13
C TYR A 14 1.03 -20.98 2.23
N TRP A 15 0.50 -22.12 1.79
CA TRP A 15 -0.73 -22.13 0.98
C TRP A 15 -1.94 -21.67 1.80
N GLU A 16 -2.03 -22.08 3.07
CA GLU A 16 -3.05 -21.60 4.00
C GLU A 16 -2.87 -20.11 4.31
N ILE A 17 -1.64 -19.64 4.51
CA ILE A 17 -1.33 -18.20 4.68
C ILE A 17 -1.79 -17.42 3.44
N PHE A 18 -1.52 -17.93 2.24
CA PHE A 18 -1.94 -17.30 1.00
C PHE A 18 -3.47 -17.17 0.94
N ILE A 19 -4.20 -18.28 1.04
CA ILE A 19 -5.67 -18.29 0.95
C ILE A 19 -6.32 -17.44 2.04
N SER A 20 -5.87 -17.61 3.29
CA SER A 20 -6.41 -16.85 4.43
C SER A 20 -6.13 -15.36 4.30
N SER A 21 -4.96 -14.95 3.79
CA SER A 21 -4.64 -13.54 3.56
C SER A 21 -5.62 -12.89 2.58
N TYR A 22 -5.94 -13.57 1.48
CA TYR A 22 -6.92 -13.08 0.50
C TYR A 22 -8.33 -13.04 1.06
N SER A 23 -8.78 -14.15 1.66
CA SER A 23 -10.13 -14.24 2.22
C SER A 23 -10.37 -13.20 3.31
N ASN A 24 -9.42 -13.04 4.24
CA ASN A 24 -9.50 -12.06 5.32
C ASN A 24 -9.50 -10.63 4.78
N TYR A 25 -8.66 -10.33 3.79
CA TYR A 25 -8.64 -8.99 3.20
C TYR A 25 -9.91 -8.70 2.40
N ALA A 26 -10.40 -9.66 1.59
CA ALA A 26 -11.65 -9.54 0.85
C ALA A 26 -12.83 -9.27 1.80
N HIS A 27 -12.92 -10.03 2.89
CA HIS A 27 -13.93 -9.83 3.92
C HIS A 27 -13.82 -8.46 4.59
N SER A 28 -12.61 -8.01 4.92
CA SER A 28 -12.36 -6.68 5.47
C SER A 28 -12.76 -5.56 4.50
N LEU A 29 -12.40 -5.66 3.23
CA LEU A 29 -12.77 -4.70 2.19
C LEU A 29 -14.29 -4.66 2.01
N TRP A 30 -14.96 -5.81 2.01
CA TRP A 30 -16.42 -5.88 1.94
C TRP A 30 -17.10 -5.18 3.12
N ARG A 31 -16.58 -5.38 4.34
CA ARG A 31 -17.08 -4.66 5.52
C ARG A 31 -16.89 -3.15 5.39
N GLN A 32 -15.77 -2.69 4.83
CA GLN A 32 -15.55 -1.25 4.58
C GLN A 32 -16.57 -0.70 3.59
N ILE A 33 -16.74 -1.36 2.43
CA ILE A 33 -17.70 -0.96 1.39
C ILE A 33 -19.12 -0.92 1.94
N THR A 34 -19.51 -1.92 2.74
CA THR A 34 -20.87 -2.04 3.31
C THR A 34 -21.10 -1.27 4.62
N PHE A 35 -20.18 -0.39 5.02
CA PHE A 35 -20.25 0.40 6.26
C PHE A 35 -20.36 -0.44 7.54
N ARG A 36 -19.78 -1.65 7.54
CA ARG A 36 -19.75 -2.58 8.68
C ARG A 36 -18.39 -2.66 9.36
N SER A 37 -17.48 -1.75 9.05
CA SER A 37 -16.16 -1.69 9.68
C SER A 37 -16.27 -1.18 11.10
N GLU A 38 -15.67 -1.92 12.03
CA GLU A 38 -15.65 -1.59 13.45
C GLU A 38 -14.19 -1.64 13.94
N PRO A 39 -13.70 -0.58 14.59
CA PRO A 39 -14.31 0.75 14.70
C PRO A 39 -14.50 1.46 13.36
N TRP A 40 -15.46 2.41 13.29
CA TRP A 40 -15.81 3.13 12.06
C TRP A 40 -14.61 3.84 11.39
N TYR A 41 -13.64 4.31 12.18
CA TYR A 41 -12.44 5.01 11.68
C TYR A 41 -11.41 4.09 11.01
N TYR A 42 -11.64 2.77 10.98
CA TYR A 42 -10.89 1.84 10.12
C TYR A 42 -11.52 1.65 8.74
N ASN A 43 -12.54 2.46 8.40
CA ASN A 43 -13.16 2.44 7.08
C ASN A 43 -12.37 3.27 6.05
N TYR A 44 -11.19 2.79 5.68
CA TYR A 44 -10.30 3.49 4.75
C TYR A 44 -10.94 3.72 3.37
N PHE A 45 -11.83 2.81 2.92
CA PHE A 45 -12.59 2.97 1.69
C PHE A 45 -13.36 4.30 1.69
N TRP A 46 -14.22 4.52 2.70
CA TRP A 46 -15.02 5.74 2.77
C TRP A 46 -14.20 6.96 3.22
N MET A 47 -13.15 6.79 4.01
CA MET A 47 -12.24 7.90 4.32
C MET A 47 -11.59 8.46 3.05
N LEU A 48 -11.11 7.59 2.14
CA LEU A 48 -10.57 8.02 0.85
C LEU A 48 -11.64 8.73 0.00
N THR A 49 -12.87 8.19 -0.04
CA THR A 49 -14.00 8.83 -0.73
C THR A 49 -14.27 10.23 -0.19
N ILE A 50 -14.38 10.38 1.13
CA ILE A 50 -14.70 11.65 1.79
C ILE A 50 -13.61 12.68 1.52
N VAL A 51 -12.34 12.32 1.70
CA VAL A 51 -11.21 13.22 1.41
C VAL A 51 -11.21 13.63 -0.07
N SER A 52 -11.49 12.69 -0.98
CA SER A 52 -11.59 12.98 -2.41
C SER A 52 -12.71 13.97 -2.72
N VAL A 53 -13.89 13.80 -2.12
CA VAL A 53 -15.03 14.73 -2.25
C VAL A 53 -14.64 16.11 -1.73
N VAL A 54 -13.95 16.21 -0.60
CA VAL A 54 -13.46 17.49 -0.06
C VAL A 54 -12.56 18.19 -1.09
N PHE A 55 -11.60 17.50 -1.68
CA PHE A 55 -10.70 18.11 -2.67
C PHE A 55 -11.42 18.48 -3.98
N ILE A 56 -12.36 17.66 -4.46
CA ILE A 56 -13.19 18.02 -5.62
C ILE A 56 -14.01 19.28 -5.32
N LEU A 57 -14.63 19.38 -4.13
CA LEU A 57 -15.38 20.57 -3.74
C LEU A 57 -14.47 21.81 -3.68
N LEU A 58 -13.24 21.67 -3.15
CA LEU A 58 -12.26 22.77 -3.17
C LEU A 58 -11.89 23.17 -4.60
N GLU A 59 -11.74 22.22 -5.53
CA GLU A 59 -11.51 22.51 -6.95
C GLU A 59 -12.73 23.20 -7.61
N VAL A 60 -13.96 22.93 -7.17
CA VAL A 60 -15.17 23.64 -7.63
C VAL A 60 -15.24 25.08 -7.10
N PHE A 61 -15.05 25.27 -5.79
CA PHE A 61 -15.21 26.58 -5.16
C PHE A 61 -14.05 27.54 -5.44
N ARG A 62 -12.82 27.01 -5.52
CA ARG A 62 -11.61 27.81 -5.73
C ARG A 62 -10.62 27.08 -6.64
N PRO A 63 -10.95 26.88 -7.93
CA PRO A 63 -10.05 26.22 -8.87
C PRO A 63 -8.75 27.01 -9.02
N TRP A 64 -7.62 26.32 -8.85
CA TRP A 64 -6.31 26.89 -9.19
C TRP A 64 -6.19 27.09 -10.72
N ARG A 65 -6.66 26.10 -11.50
CA ARG A 65 -6.68 26.14 -12.97
C ARG A 65 -8.08 26.49 -13.47
N LYS A 66 -8.36 27.78 -13.65
CA LYS A 66 -9.70 28.30 -14.01
C LYS A 66 -10.25 27.82 -15.36
N ASN A 67 -9.38 27.49 -16.31
CA ASN A 67 -9.76 27.07 -17.66
C ASN A 67 -9.74 25.55 -17.86
N GLN A 68 -9.55 24.76 -16.78
CA GLN A 68 -9.58 23.31 -16.86
C GLN A 68 -10.98 22.80 -16.47
N PRO A 69 -11.57 21.86 -17.22
CA PRO A 69 -12.82 21.23 -16.82
C PRO A 69 -12.66 20.48 -15.48
N LEU A 70 -13.73 20.44 -14.68
CA LEU A 70 -13.76 19.72 -13.40
C LEU A 70 -13.52 18.22 -13.60
N LEU A 71 -14.32 17.60 -14.48
CA LEU A 71 -14.07 16.25 -14.98
C LEU A 71 -13.10 16.34 -16.15
N ARG A 72 -11.84 16.55 -15.82
CA ARG A 72 -10.72 16.64 -16.75
C ARG A 72 -10.49 15.36 -17.55
N LYS A 73 -9.66 15.44 -18.58
CA LYS A 73 -9.27 14.26 -19.35
C LYS A 73 -8.70 13.19 -18.41
N ASP A 74 -9.11 11.94 -18.65
CA ASP A 74 -8.74 10.76 -17.86
C ASP A 74 -9.22 10.76 -16.39
N PHE A 75 -10.16 11.62 -15.99
CA PHE A 75 -10.69 11.65 -14.61
C PHE A 75 -11.07 10.26 -14.08
N TRP A 76 -11.83 9.49 -14.86
CA TRP A 76 -12.26 8.14 -14.46
C TRP A 76 -11.12 7.13 -14.40
N LEU A 77 -10.08 7.32 -15.21
CA LEU A 77 -8.89 6.50 -15.16
C LEU A 77 -8.12 6.76 -13.87
N ASP A 78 -7.94 8.02 -13.50
CA ASP A 78 -7.25 8.39 -12.26
C ASP A 78 -8.06 7.97 -11.02
N PHE A 79 -9.40 8.07 -11.08
CA PHE A 79 -10.29 7.51 -10.05
C PHE A 79 -10.16 5.99 -9.95
N PHE A 80 -10.08 5.29 -11.09
CA PHE A 80 -9.83 3.85 -11.11
C PHE A 80 -8.49 3.51 -10.45
N TYR A 81 -7.39 4.17 -10.84
CA TYR A 81 -6.08 3.94 -10.24
C TYR A 81 -6.06 4.21 -8.74
N MET A 82 -6.77 5.24 -8.27
CA MET A 82 -6.89 5.54 -6.85
C MET A 82 -7.45 4.36 -6.05
N TYR A 83 -8.59 3.78 -6.45
CA TYR A 83 -9.15 2.62 -5.73
C TYR A 83 -8.41 1.32 -6.05
N PHE A 84 -7.90 1.18 -7.26
CA PHE A 84 -7.13 0.02 -7.65
C PHE A 84 -5.86 -0.09 -6.81
N ASN A 85 -5.04 0.96 -6.74
CA ASN A 85 -3.77 0.93 -6.00
C ASN A 85 -3.97 0.78 -4.49
N PHE A 86 -5.00 1.40 -3.90
CA PHE A 86 -5.23 1.33 -2.45
C PHE A 86 -5.91 0.03 -2.00
N PHE A 87 -6.87 -0.49 -2.78
CA PHE A 87 -7.70 -1.61 -2.36
C PHE A 87 -7.53 -2.86 -3.22
N LEU A 88 -7.69 -2.75 -4.54
CA LEU A 88 -7.69 -3.94 -5.40
C LEU A 88 -6.30 -4.55 -5.53
N PHE A 89 -5.24 -3.75 -5.62
CA PHE A 89 -3.87 -4.25 -5.62
C PHE A 89 -3.53 -4.97 -4.31
N SER A 90 -3.98 -4.40 -3.19
CA SER A 90 -3.89 -5.05 -1.87
C SER A 90 -4.61 -6.39 -1.83
N LEU A 91 -5.81 -6.45 -2.45
CA LEU A 91 -6.61 -7.67 -2.59
C LEU A 91 -6.01 -8.66 -3.56
N LEU A 92 -5.25 -8.26 -4.58
CA LEU A 92 -4.83 -9.17 -5.64
C LEU A 92 -3.42 -9.70 -5.45
N ILE A 93 -2.52 -8.90 -4.86
CA ILE A 93 -1.08 -9.20 -4.90
C ILE A 93 -0.42 -8.95 -3.54
N TYR A 94 -0.63 -7.77 -2.94
CA TYR A 94 0.25 -7.31 -1.87
C TYR A 94 0.09 -8.08 -0.55
N LYS A 95 -1.16 -8.35 -0.11
CA LYS A 95 -1.38 -8.92 1.24
C LYS A 95 -0.82 -10.33 1.41
N ALA A 96 -1.07 -11.22 0.46
CA ALA A 96 -0.56 -12.59 0.54
C ALA A 96 0.95 -12.63 0.32
N GLY A 97 1.47 -11.90 -0.66
CA GLY A 97 2.91 -11.81 -0.91
C GLY A 97 3.68 -11.28 0.31
N ALA A 98 3.21 -10.19 0.90
CA ALA A 98 3.82 -9.61 2.09
C ALA A 98 3.80 -10.59 3.28
N ASN A 99 2.66 -11.26 3.53
CA ASN A 99 2.58 -12.24 4.62
C ASN A 99 3.49 -13.45 4.38
N ILE A 100 3.61 -13.94 3.14
CA ILE A 100 4.56 -15.00 2.80
C ILE A 100 5.99 -14.55 3.09
N VAL A 101 6.39 -13.36 2.63
CA VAL A 101 7.74 -12.83 2.86
C VAL A 101 8.03 -12.65 4.36
N VAL A 102 7.09 -12.11 5.13
CA VAL A 102 7.23 -11.93 6.58
C VAL A 102 7.41 -13.28 7.29
N ASN A 103 6.59 -14.29 6.94
CA ASN A 103 6.73 -15.61 7.54
C ASN A 103 8.02 -16.31 7.11
N ALA A 104 8.42 -16.19 5.84
CA ALA A 104 9.70 -16.71 5.36
C ALA A 104 10.89 -16.06 6.09
N PHE A 105 10.84 -14.75 6.32
CA PHE A 105 11.85 -14.03 7.10
C PHE A 105 11.90 -14.50 8.55
N ARG A 106 10.74 -14.80 9.16
CA ARG A 106 10.65 -15.36 10.52
C ARG A 106 11.22 -16.78 10.58
N ASP A 107 10.94 -17.62 9.58
CA ASP A 107 11.46 -18.98 9.50
C ASP A 107 12.98 -18.99 9.35
N VAL A 108 13.53 -18.10 8.53
CA VAL A 108 14.99 -17.92 8.38
C VAL A 108 15.61 -17.51 9.71
N GLN A 109 15.02 -16.53 10.41
CA GLN A 109 15.46 -16.09 11.74
C GLN A 109 15.50 -17.23 12.76
N GLN A 110 14.44 -18.05 12.80
CA GLN A 110 14.38 -19.24 13.67
C GLN A 110 15.45 -20.26 13.29
N TRP A 111 15.67 -20.48 11.99
CA TRP A 111 16.66 -21.44 11.49
C TRP A 111 18.09 -21.05 11.86
N ILE A 112 18.43 -19.75 11.81
CA ILE A 112 19.74 -19.24 12.20
C ILE A 112 19.86 -18.93 13.70
N GLY A 113 18.77 -19.04 14.47
CA GLY A 113 18.74 -18.75 15.90
C GLY A 113 18.91 -17.27 16.26
N LEU A 114 18.54 -16.34 15.36
CA LEU A 114 18.61 -14.90 15.59
C LEU A 114 17.21 -14.29 15.54
N ASP A 115 16.81 -13.61 16.60
CA ASP A 115 15.57 -12.80 16.61
C ASP A 115 15.92 -11.33 16.40
N ILE A 116 16.10 -10.96 15.13
CA ILE A 116 16.51 -9.62 14.69
C ILE A 116 15.45 -8.57 15.06
N ILE A 117 14.17 -8.97 15.09
CA ILE A 117 13.05 -8.06 15.36
C ILE A 117 12.98 -7.71 16.86
N SER A 118 13.36 -8.62 17.74
CA SER A 118 13.29 -8.41 19.20
C SER A 118 14.38 -7.49 19.80
N PHE A 119 15.45 -7.17 19.06
CA PHE A 119 16.56 -6.36 19.61
C PHE A 119 16.16 -4.93 19.99
N VAL A 120 15.09 -4.41 19.39
CA VAL A 120 14.58 -3.06 19.67
C VAL A 120 13.08 -3.12 19.91
N ASP A 121 12.66 -2.91 21.15
CA ASP A 121 11.24 -2.77 21.49
C ASP A 121 10.74 -1.36 21.15
N VAL A 122 10.38 -1.18 19.87
CA VAL A 122 9.78 0.07 19.37
C VAL A 122 8.39 0.29 19.97
N MET A 123 7.69 -0.79 20.37
CA MET A 123 6.32 -0.70 20.91
C MET A 123 6.31 -0.04 22.29
N GLY A 124 7.39 -0.18 23.07
CA GLY A 124 7.59 0.48 24.36
C GLY A 124 7.94 1.97 24.28
N TRP A 125 8.22 2.51 23.08
CA TRP A 125 8.64 3.91 22.93
C TRP A 125 7.46 4.89 23.00
N PRO A 126 7.68 6.16 23.37
CA PRO A 126 6.66 7.19 23.25
C PRO A 126 6.12 7.29 21.82
N VAL A 127 4.79 7.41 21.66
CA VAL A 127 4.12 7.43 20.35
C VAL A 127 4.70 8.50 19.42
N PHE A 128 5.05 9.68 19.95
CA PHE A 128 5.67 10.74 19.15
C PHE A 128 7.01 10.31 18.53
N LEU A 129 7.83 9.53 19.26
CA LEU A 129 9.09 9.02 18.75
C LEU A 129 8.86 7.97 17.66
N GLN A 130 7.90 7.06 17.87
CA GLN A 130 7.50 6.08 16.86
C GLN A 130 7.05 6.77 15.56
N LEU A 131 6.18 7.77 15.66
CA LEU A 131 5.68 8.52 14.50
C LEU A 131 6.79 9.32 13.81
N THR A 132 7.69 9.96 14.57
CA THR A 132 8.81 10.73 14.01
C THR A 132 9.75 9.84 13.24
N ILE A 133 10.14 8.70 13.82
CA ILE A 133 11.03 7.74 13.17
C ILE A 133 10.36 7.13 11.94
N PHE A 134 9.08 6.74 12.06
CA PHE A 134 8.30 6.26 10.91
C PHE A 134 8.27 7.29 9.78
N PHE A 135 7.99 8.57 10.10
CA PHE A 135 7.94 9.64 9.11
C PHE A 135 9.29 9.82 8.40
N VAL A 136 10.39 9.94 9.16
CA VAL A 136 11.73 10.14 8.59
C VAL A 136 12.18 8.95 7.76
N LEU A 137 12.00 7.72 8.27
CA LEU A 137 12.37 6.51 7.54
C LEU A 137 11.53 6.33 6.29
N ARG A 138 10.22 6.57 6.38
CA ARG A 138 9.31 6.44 5.24
C ARG A 138 9.66 7.45 4.16
N ASP A 139 9.89 8.70 4.52
CA ASP A 139 10.29 9.75 3.58
C ASP A 139 11.63 9.42 2.93
N PHE A 140 12.64 9.03 3.72
CA PHE A 140 13.94 8.63 3.20
C PHE A 140 13.84 7.47 2.20
N ILE A 141 13.08 6.41 2.51
CA ILE A 141 12.87 5.28 1.61
C ILE A 141 12.16 5.75 0.34
N GLN A 142 11.04 6.49 0.47
CA GLN A 142 10.27 6.96 -0.69
C GLN A 142 11.09 7.89 -1.59
N TRP A 143 11.91 8.77 -1.01
CA TRP A 143 12.81 9.65 -1.74
C TRP A 143 13.80 8.86 -2.60
N ASN A 144 14.46 7.85 -2.00
CA ASN A 144 15.40 7.00 -2.72
C ASN A 144 14.70 6.15 -3.78
N THR A 145 13.54 5.57 -3.48
CA THR A 145 12.72 4.84 -4.45
C THR A 145 12.36 5.74 -5.62
N HIS A 146 11.92 6.97 -5.38
CA HIS A 146 11.58 7.92 -6.43
C HIS A 146 12.79 8.29 -7.31
N ILE A 147 13.97 8.49 -6.72
CA ILE A 147 15.22 8.68 -7.49
C ILE A 147 15.49 7.47 -8.38
N LEU A 148 15.36 6.25 -7.85
CA LEU A 148 15.59 5.02 -8.61
C LEU A 148 14.58 4.86 -9.75
N LEU A 149 13.30 5.13 -9.50
CA LEU A 149 12.22 5.13 -10.49
C LEU A 149 12.51 6.08 -11.66
N HIS A 150 13.17 7.21 -11.40
CA HIS A 150 13.60 8.16 -12.41
C HIS A 150 14.94 7.82 -13.09
N LYS A 151 15.86 7.16 -12.39
CA LYS A 151 17.23 6.93 -12.87
C LYS A 151 17.40 5.62 -13.63
N VAL A 152 16.68 4.57 -13.25
CA VAL A 152 16.83 3.22 -13.82
C VAL A 152 15.83 3.03 -14.96
N PRO A 153 16.26 2.79 -16.22
CA PRO A 153 15.36 2.69 -17.38
C PRO A 153 14.25 1.63 -17.24
N PHE A 154 14.55 0.50 -16.59
CA PHE A 154 13.56 -0.54 -16.31
C PHE A 154 12.45 -0.01 -15.38
N LEU A 155 12.82 0.67 -14.30
CA LEU A 155 11.87 1.21 -13.32
C LEU A 155 11.07 2.39 -13.87
N TRP A 156 11.69 3.20 -14.73
CA TRP A 156 11.02 4.28 -15.43
C TRP A 156 9.84 3.81 -16.29
N ASN A 157 9.89 2.57 -16.83
CA ASN A 157 8.76 2.04 -17.59
C ASN A 157 7.48 1.92 -16.76
N TYR A 158 7.59 1.77 -15.44
CA TYR A 158 6.46 1.81 -14.53
C TYR A 158 6.12 3.27 -14.16
N HIS A 159 7.12 4.03 -13.76
CA HIS A 159 6.93 5.40 -13.24
C HIS A 159 6.45 6.41 -14.29
N LYS A 160 6.69 6.16 -15.59
CA LYS A 160 6.15 7.02 -16.66
C LYS A 160 4.61 7.05 -16.70
N VAL A 161 3.92 6.07 -16.09
CA VAL A 161 2.45 6.12 -15.92
C VAL A 161 2.07 7.28 -15.01
N HIS A 162 2.81 7.47 -13.91
CA HIS A 162 2.66 8.63 -13.03
C HIS A 162 2.91 9.95 -13.75
N HIS A 163 3.97 10.03 -14.54
CA HIS A 163 4.29 11.23 -15.33
C HIS A 163 3.45 11.40 -16.60
N SER A 164 2.50 10.49 -16.88
CA SER A 164 1.65 10.58 -18.08
C SER A 164 0.49 11.57 -17.95
N VAL A 165 0.23 12.09 -16.74
CA VAL A 165 -0.85 13.03 -16.47
C VAL A 165 -0.61 14.35 -17.20
N LYS A 166 -1.57 14.76 -18.02
CA LYS A 166 -1.53 16.04 -18.76
C LYS A 166 -2.30 17.17 -18.08
N GLU A 167 -3.40 16.83 -17.42
CA GLU A 167 -4.26 17.76 -16.68
C GLU A 167 -4.26 17.34 -15.21
N MET A 168 -3.86 18.25 -14.33
CA MET A 168 -3.67 17.92 -12.91
C MET A 168 -4.98 18.13 -12.13
N GLY A 169 -5.28 17.20 -11.22
CA GLY A 169 -6.34 17.32 -10.21
C GLY A 169 -6.06 16.41 -9.01
N PHE A 170 -6.93 16.40 -8.01
CA PHE A 170 -6.70 15.68 -6.75
C PHE A 170 -6.26 14.21 -6.91
N ALA A 171 -6.86 13.47 -7.85
CA ALA A 171 -6.57 12.05 -8.08
C ALA A 171 -5.29 11.80 -8.91
N SER A 172 -4.73 12.82 -9.57
CA SER A 172 -3.59 12.68 -10.49
C SER A 172 -2.37 12.04 -9.81
N HIS A 173 -2.12 12.40 -8.56
CA HIS A 173 -1.01 11.86 -7.79
C HIS A 173 -1.09 10.34 -7.61
N LEU A 174 -2.31 9.78 -7.63
CA LEU A 174 -2.58 8.37 -7.35
C LEU A 174 -2.58 7.49 -8.61
N ARG A 175 -2.41 8.10 -9.80
CA ARG A 175 -2.27 7.42 -11.08
C ARG A 175 -0.83 6.92 -11.25
N PHE A 176 -0.45 5.87 -10.55
CA PHE A 176 0.86 5.25 -10.67
C PHE A 176 0.73 3.76 -10.98
N HIS A 177 1.78 3.18 -11.58
CA HIS A 177 1.76 1.77 -11.93
C HIS A 177 1.94 0.92 -10.65
N TRP A 178 1.16 -0.13 -10.46
CA TRP A 178 1.17 -0.93 -9.23
C TRP A 178 2.54 -1.52 -8.86
N MET A 179 3.40 -1.81 -9.84
CA MET A 179 4.79 -2.23 -9.59
C MET A 179 5.61 -1.21 -8.80
N GLU A 180 5.24 0.07 -8.79
CA GLU A 180 5.88 1.08 -7.95
C GLU A 180 5.69 0.78 -6.44
N ASN A 181 4.69 -0.01 -6.05
CA ASN A 181 4.55 -0.51 -4.67
C ASN A 181 5.47 -1.70 -4.35
N VAL A 182 6.00 -2.38 -5.38
CA VAL A 182 6.89 -3.54 -5.24
C VAL A 182 8.35 -3.10 -5.18
N VAL A 183 8.69 -2.02 -5.88
CA VAL A 183 10.01 -1.36 -5.88
C VAL A 183 10.27 -0.69 -4.54
#